data_AF-A0A843CH29-F1
#
_entry.id   AF-A0A843CH29-F1
#
_cell.length_a   1.000
_cell.length_b   1.000
_cell.length_c   1.000
_cell.angle_alpha   90.00
_cell.angle_beta   90.00
_cell.angle_gamma   90.00
#
_symmetry.space_group_name_H-M   'P 1'
#
loop_
_entity.id
_entity.type
_entity.pdbx_description
1 polymer ?
#
loop_
_entity_poly.entity_id
_entity_poly.type
_entity_poly.pdbx_seq_one_letter_code
_entity_poly.pdbx_strand_id
1 'polypeptide(L)'
;MATINIIFSDMLKIPASDVATYQRGILEYVFGSIYYKDTSKITEANKWTIELRHTSESDLAVFKALTTEKLNQGIPHGITITTDKRVICFIPSGAGDLRIRESLQVIYHELAHMLLYLYYKNKRAARRNPDKNARAGSEGAFLTTEVHDRVFEKKMRNVEFYIDTVRNGKIKTTKFVSRGLDITDITDSRTVDRVPE
;
A
#
# COMPACT_ATOMS: atom_id res chain seq x y z
N MET A 1 9.38 -17.12 -7.66
CA MET A 1 10.04 -15.81 -7.47
C MET A 1 8.95 -14.77 -7.23
N ALA A 2 9.17 -13.77 -6.37
CA ALA A 2 8.19 -12.71 -6.10
C ALA A 2 8.22 -11.71 -7.26
N THR A 3 7.10 -11.54 -7.97
CA THR A 3 7.04 -10.84 -9.27
C THR A 3 5.71 -10.09 -9.42
N ILE A 4 5.42 -9.19 -8.48
CA ILE A 4 4.30 -8.28 -8.61
C ILE A 4 4.54 -7.32 -9.78
N ASN A 5 3.49 -7.08 -10.57
CA ASN A 5 3.53 -6.11 -11.66
C ASN A 5 3.40 -4.68 -11.10
N ILE A 6 4.44 -3.86 -11.29
CA ILE A 6 4.46 -2.45 -10.86
C ILE A 6 4.60 -1.58 -12.10
N ILE A 7 3.58 -0.78 -12.39
CA ILE A 7 3.49 0.08 -13.56
C ILE A 7 3.60 1.54 -13.12
N PHE A 8 4.42 2.33 -13.82
CA PHE A 8 4.54 3.77 -13.63
C PHE A 8 3.94 4.45 -14.86
N SER A 9 3.04 5.41 -14.66
CA SER A 9 2.50 6.21 -15.76
C SER A 9 3.58 7.06 -16.42
N ASP A 10 3.49 7.25 -17.74
CA ASP A 10 4.38 8.13 -18.49
C ASP A 10 4.26 9.60 -18.07
N MET A 11 3.13 10.01 -17.47
CA MET A 11 2.95 11.35 -16.92
C MET A 11 3.69 11.56 -15.60
N LEU A 12 4.10 10.48 -14.94
CA LEU A 12 4.80 10.51 -13.68
C LEU A 12 6.31 10.71 -13.93
N LYS A 13 6.78 11.95 -13.81
CA LYS A 13 8.18 12.31 -14.09
C LYS A 13 9.06 12.07 -12.86
N ILE A 14 9.56 10.85 -12.73
CA ILE A 14 10.41 10.40 -11.62
C ILE A 14 11.78 9.93 -12.15
N PRO A 15 12.91 10.28 -11.51
CA PRO A 15 14.23 9.75 -11.87
C PRO A 15 14.30 8.22 -11.76
N ALA A 16 15.13 7.57 -12.58
CA ALA A 16 15.28 6.11 -12.57
C ALA A 16 15.73 5.55 -11.20
N SER A 17 16.58 6.28 -10.46
CA SER A 17 16.98 5.92 -9.09
C SER A 17 15.80 5.84 -8.13
N ASP A 18 14.86 6.76 -8.29
CA ASP A 18 13.72 6.92 -7.41
C ASP A 18 12.65 5.87 -7.77
N VAL A 19 12.49 5.55 -9.07
CA VAL A 19 11.69 4.40 -9.55
C VAL A 19 12.14 3.09 -8.88
N ALA A 20 13.45 2.81 -8.88
CA ALA A 20 13.99 1.63 -8.21
C ALA A 20 13.71 1.64 -6.70
N THR A 21 13.76 2.81 -6.08
CA THR A 21 13.43 3.00 -4.66
C THR A 21 11.96 2.69 -4.38
N TYR A 22 11.03 3.18 -5.21
CA TYR A 22 9.60 2.87 -5.11
C TYR A 22 9.34 1.38 -5.25
N GLN A 23 9.89 0.76 -6.29
CA GLN A 23 9.75 -0.68 -6.53
C GLN A 23 10.24 -1.48 -5.33
N ARG A 24 11.42 -1.13 -4.79
CA ARG A 24 11.95 -1.82 -3.61
C ARG A 24 11.06 -1.63 -2.39
N GLY A 25 10.63 -0.41 -2.09
CA GLY A 25 9.75 -0.13 -0.96
C GLY A 25 8.42 -0.89 -1.04
N ILE A 26 7.81 -0.92 -2.23
CA ILE A 26 6.59 -1.69 -2.50
C ILE A 26 6.80 -3.17 -2.21
N LEU A 27 7.83 -3.78 -2.80
CA LEU A 27 8.10 -5.21 -2.63
C LEU A 27 8.38 -5.56 -1.17
N GLU A 28 9.14 -4.72 -0.47
CA GLU A 28 9.48 -4.91 0.94
C GLU A 28 8.26 -4.78 1.84
N TYR A 29 7.37 -3.82 1.56
CA TYR A 29 6.13 -3.71 2.32
C TYR A 29 5.20 -4.91 2.08
N VAL A 30 5.01 -5.34 0.84
CA VAL A 30 4.13 -6.48 0.52
C VAL A 30 4.70 -7.77 1.11
N PHE A 31 5.91 -8.17 0.69
CA PHE A 31 6.46 -9.46 1.07
C PHE A 31 7.04 -9.49 2.47
N GLY A 32 7.43 -8.35 3.03
CA GLY A 32 7.78 -8.22 4.45
C GLY A 32 6.56 -8.15 5.39
N SER A 33 5.33 -8.12 4.86
CA SER A 33 4.09 -8.27 5.65
C SER A 33 3.45 -9.65 5.54
N ILE A 34 3.80 -10.40 4.50
CA ILE A 34 3.36 -11.77 4.29
C ILE A 34 4.26 -12.69 5.10
N TYR A 35 3.66 -13.61 5.85
CA TYR A 35 4.44 -14.64 6.54
C TYR A 35 5.28 -15.44 5.52
N TYR A 36 6.60 -15.49 5.70
CA TYR A 36 7.55 -15.94 4.67
C TYR A 36 7.36 -17.38 4.18
N LYS A 37 6.63 -18.23 4.91
CA LYS A 37 6.27 -19.61 4.48
C LYS A 37 4.89 -19.71 3.83
N ASP A 38 4.11 -18.65 3.82
CA ASP A 38 2.78 -18.64 3.21
C ASP A 38 2.88 -18.40 1.69
N THR A 39 3.37 -19.44 1.01
CA THR A 39 3.55 -19.45 -0.45
C THR A 39 2.24 -19.22 -1.22
N SER A 40 1.10 -19.55 -0.61
CA SER A 40 -0.22 -19.31 -1.18
C SER A 40 -0.51 -17.80 -1.31
N LYS A 41 -0.20 -17.03 -0.25
CA LYS A 41 -0.39 -15.57 -0.24
C LYS A 41 0.63 -14.87 -1.11
N ILE A 42 1.86 -15.35 -1.16
CA ILE A 42 2.87 -14.85 -2.11
C ILE A 42 2.38 -15.02 -3.55
N THR A 43 1.87 -16.21 -3.89
CA THR A 43 1.34 -16.49 -5.23
C THR A 43 0.12 -15.65 -5.54
N GLU A 44 -0.77 -15.44 -4.57
CA GLU A 44 -1.93 -14.59 -4.74
C GLU A 44 -1.56 -13.11 -4.89
N ALA A 45 -0.58 -12.63 -4.12
CA ALA A 45 -0.06 -11.27 -4.21
C ALA A 45 0.54 -11.00 -5.59
N ASN A 46 1.28 -11.96 -6.16
CA ASN A 46 1.83 -11.85 -7.51
C ASN A 46 0.78 -11.65 -8.62
N LYS A 47 -0.51 -11.93 -8.36
CA LYS A 47 -1.61 -11.69 -9.32
C LYS A 47 -2.09 -10.24 -9.32
N TRP A 48 -1.61 -9.41 -8.40
CA TRP A 48 -2.00 -8.00 -8.31
C TRP A 48 -1.14 -7.13 -9.21
N THR A 49 -1.75 -6.06 -9.72
CA THR A 49 -1.06 -4.97 -10.42
C THR A 49 -1.09 -3.72 -9.57
N ILE A 50 0.08 -3.10 -9.38
CA ILE A 50 0.23 -1.82 -8.67
C ILE A 50 0.57 -0.76 -9.70
N GLU A 51 -0.28 0.25 -9.82
CA GLU A 51 -0.12 1.35 -10.75
C GLU A 51 0.18 2.63 -10.00
N LEU A 52 1.30 3.27 -10.32
CA LEU A 52 1.66 4.60 -9.83
C LEU A 52 1.40 5.61 -10.94
N ARG A 53 0.45 6.52 -10.70
CA ARG A 53 0.00 7.55 -11.63
C ARG A 53 0.28 8.92 -11.05
N HIS A 54 0.37 9.93 -11.90
CA HIS A 54 0.48 11.32 -11.47
C HIS A 54 -0.83 11.79 -10.82
N THR A 55 -0.76 12.68 -9.82
CA THR A 55 -1.97 13.25 -9.17
C THR A 55 -2.90 13.97 -10.13
N SER A 56 -2.43 14.45 -11.29
CA SER A 56 -3.30 15.04 -12.33
C SER A 56 -4.09 14.01 -13.13
N GLU A 57 -3.69 12.74 -13.11
CA GLU A 57 -4.39 11.63 -13.78
C GLU A 57 -5.52 11.06 -12.95
N SER A 58 -5.73 11.59 -11.74
CA SER A 58 -6.91 11.33 -10.94
C SER A 58 -8.14 11.87 -11.69
N ASP A 59 -8.71 11.05 -12.56
CA ASP A 59 -9.96 11.36 -13.21
C ASP A 59 -11.10 11.24 -12.20
N LEU A 60 -11.63 12.40 -11.80
CA LEU A 60 -12.80 12.52 -10.95
C LEU A 60 -14.01 11.79 -11.52
N ALA A 61 -14.13 11.57 -12.84
CA ALA A 61 -15.27 10.87 -13.43
C ALA A 61 -15.21 9.35 -13.19
N VAL A 62 -14.04 8.73 -13.37
CA VAL A 62 -13.83 7.31 -13.04
C VAL A 62 -13.90 7.10 -11.52
N PHE A 63 -13.35 8.02 -10.74
CA PHE A 63 -13.46 7.99 -9.28
C PHE A 63 -14.91 8.18 -8.81
N LYS A 64 -15.69 9.05 -9.47
CA LYS A 64 -17.13 9.26 -9.20
C LYS A 64 -18.02 8.10 -9.66
N ALA A 65 -17.59 7.35 -10.67
CA ALA A 65 -18.28 6.15 -11.14
C ALA A 65 -18.04 4.96 -10.19
N LEU A 66 -16.89 4.93 -9.51
CA LEU A 66 -16.52 3.88 -8.55
C LEU A 66 -16.80 4.27 -7.08
N THR A 67 -16.97 5.56 -6.78
CA THR A 67 -17.11 6.11 -5.43
C THR A 67 -17.95 7.41 -5.46
N THR A 68 -18.54 7.87 -4.36
CA THR A 68 -19.25 9.17 -4.31
C THR A 68 -18.33 10.39 -4.07
N GLU A 69 -17.02 10.25 -4.23
CA GLU A 69 -16.05 11.21 -3.71
C GLU A 69 -15.65 12.30 -4.71
N LYS A 70 -15.32 13.49 -4.20
CA LYS A 70 -14.46 14.47 -4.87
C LYS A 70 -13.03 14.28 -4.36
N LEU A 71 -12.12 13.84 -5.21
CA LEU A 71 -10.70 13.89 -4.90
C LEU A 71 -10.19 15.32 -4.98
N ASN A 72 -9.42 15.74 -3.97
CA ASN A 72 -8.67 16.99 -4.04
C ASN A 72 -7.49 16.76 -4.99
N GLN A 73 -7.59 17.31 -6.20
CA GLN A 73 -6.51 17.30 -7.18
C GLN A 73 -5.26 17.92 -6.53
N GLY A 74 -4.19 17.13 -6.41
CA GLY A 74 -2.91 17.58 -5.83
C GLY A 74 -2.48 16.88 -4.53
N ILE A 75 -3.39 16.19 -3.82
CA ILE A 75 -3.02 15.41 -2.63
C ILE A 75 -2.75 13.96 -3.05
N PRO A 76 -1.64 13.34 -2.62
CA PRO A 76 -1.42 11.91 -2.86
C PRO A 76 -2.55 11.06 -2.26
N HIS A 77 -3.09 10.12 -3.01
CA HIS A 77 -4.17 9.21 -2.59
C HIS A 77 -4.13 7.93 -3.42
N GLY A 78 -4.96 6.94 -3.09
CA GLY A 78 -5.07 5.74 -3.90
C GLY A 78 -6.40 5.02 -3.76
N ILE A 79 -6.50 3.91 -4.47
CA ILE A 79 -7.66 3.01 -4.47
C ILE A 79 -7.16 1.58 -4.57
N THR A 80 -7.76 0.71 -3.77
CA THR A 80 -7.58 -0.73 -3.87
C THR A 80 -8.84 -1.39 -4.46
N ILE A 81 -8.71 -1.91 -5.68
CA ILE A 81 -9.79 -2.55 -6.44
C ILE A 81 -9.61 -4.06 -6.33
N THR A 82 -10.49 -4.70 -5.56
CA THR A 82 -10.39 -6.14 -5.24
C THR A 82 -10.95 -7.05 -6.33
N THR A 83 -11.84 -6.55 -7.18
CA THR A 83 -12.52 -7.33 -8.24
C THR A 83 -11.58 -7.72 -9.37
N ASP A 84 -10.66 -6.84 -9.75
CA ASP A 84 -9.65 -7.06 -10.80
C ASP A 84 -8.20 -7.05 -10.28
N LYS A 85 -8.03 -7.06 -8.94
CA LYS A 85 -6.74 -7.15 -8.24
C LYS A 85 -5.78 -6.04 -8.65
N ARG A 86 -6.23 -4.80 -8.49
CA ARG A 86 -5.46 -3.61 -8.85
C ARG A 86 -5.36 -2.65 -7.69
N VAL A 87 -4.17 -2.10 -7.47
CA VAL A 87 -3.94 -0.96 -6.59
C VAL A 87 -3.52 0.21 -7.47
N ILE A 88 -4.22 1.34 -7.40
CA ILE A 88 -3.87 2.54 -8.16
C ILE A 88 -3.56 3.64 -7.15
N CYS A 89 -2.33 4.13 -7.17
CA CYS A 89 -1.89 5.24 -6.33
C CYS A 89 -1.57 6.45 -7.21
N PHE A 90 -2.17 7.58 -6.87
CA PHE A 90 -1.95 8.87 -7.51
C PHE A 90 -0.97 9.68 -6.65
N ILE A 91 0.24 9.89 -7.15
CA ILE A 91 1.34 10.55 -6.44
C ILE A 91 1.91 11.72 -7.26
N PRO A 92 2.42 12.78 -6.62
CA PRO A 92 3.00 13.92 -7.35
C PRO A 92 4.32 13.54 -8.02
N SER A 93 4.62 14.17 -9.15
CA SER A 93 5.96 14.10 -9.73
C SER A 93 6.98 14.76 -8.80
N GLY A 94 8.22 14.27 -8.82
CA GLY A 94 9.30 14.84 -8.04
C GLY A 94 10.42 13.85 -7.79
N ALA A 95 11.49 14.35 -7.19
CA ALA A 95 12.68 13.60 -6.87
C ALA A 95 13.05 13.74 -5.39
N GLY A 96 13.78 12.76 -4.88
CA GLY A 96 14.44 12.79 -3.58
C GLY A 96 13.65 12.16 -2.43
N ASP A 97 14.39 11.85 -1.37
CA ASP A 97 13.95 10.99 -0.27
C ASP A 97 12.64 11.42 0.40
N LEU A 98 12.47 12.73 0.65
CA LEU A 98 11.26 13.23 1.31
C LEU A 98 10.02 12.94 0.47
N ARG A 99 10.09 13.22 -0.83
CA ARG A 99 9.00 12.99 -1.78
C ARG A 99 8.65 11.51 -1.89
N ILE A 100 9.67 10.66 -1.92
CA ILE A 100 9.51 9.21 -1.94
C ILE A 100 8.83 8.72 -0.65
N ARG A 101 9.23 9.22 0.52
CA ARG A 101 8.64 8.84 1.81
C ARG A 101 7.16 9.19 1.88
N GLU A 102 6.78 10.41 1.50
CA GLU A 102 5.38 10.86 1.47
C GLU A 102 4.54 9.98 0.55
N SER A 103 5.06 9.69 -0.65
CA SER A 103 4.37 8.88 -1.64
C SER A 103 4.25 7.41 -1.20
N LEU A 104 5.31 6.84 -0.61
CA LEU A 104 5.29 5.49 -0.06
C LEU A 104 4.29 5.35 1.10
N GLN A 105 4.05 6.40 1.89
CA GLN A 105 3.04 6.34 2.96
C GLN A 105 1.63 6.06 2.40
N VAL A 106 1.28 6.71 1.29
CA VAL A 106 0.00 6.47 0.60
C VAL A 106 -0.01 5.11 -0.10
N ILE A 107 1.08 4.74 -0.76
CA ILE A 107 1.19 3.43 -1.40
C ILE A 107 1.03 2.32 -0.36
N TYR A 108 1.68 2.42 0.80
CA TYR A 108 1.56 1.44 1.88
C TYR A 108 0.15 1.40 2.49
N HIS A 109 -0.57 2.52 2.51
CA HIS A 109 -1.97 2.53 2.94
C HIS A 109 -2.83 1.63 2.03
N GLU A 110 -2.72 1.80 0.71
CA GLU A 110 -3.46 0.96 -0.24
C GLU A 110 -3.00 -0.49 -0.23
N LEU A 111 -1.69 -0.73 -0.13
CA LEU A 111 -1.16 -2.09 -0.02
C LEU A 111 -1.63 -2.77 1.26
N ALA A 112 -1.95 -2.02 2.33
CA ALA A 112 -2.53 -2.60 3.53
C ALA A 112 -3.94 -3.17 3.27
N HIS A 113 -4.78 -2.47 2.49
CA HIS A 113 -6.07 -3.01 2.05
C HIS A 113 -5.89 -4.28 1.22
N MET A 114 -4.94 -4.26 0.27
CA MET A 114 -4.60 -5.43 -0.55
C MET A 114 -4.19 -6.61 0.34
N LEU A 115 -3.25 -6.41 1.26
CA LEU A 115 -2.72 -7.46 2.14
C LEU A 115 -3.82 -8.04 3.02
N LEU A 116 -4.67 -7.22 3.64
CA LEU A 116 -5.81 -7.72 4.41
C LEU A 116 -6.83 -8.47 3.54
N TYR A 117 -7.02 -8.09 2.28
CA TYR A 117 -7.85 -8.86 1.34
C TYR A 117 -7.29 -10.28 1.14
N LEU A 118 -5.97 -10.43 0.97
CA LEU A 118 -5.34 -11.74 0.77
C LEU A 118 -5.67 -12.71 1.91
N TYR A 119 -5.71 -12.24 3.16
CA TYR A 119 -5.97 -13.05 4.34
C TYR A 119 -7.45 -13.14 4.72
N TYR A 120 -8.23 -12.07 4.52
CA TYR A 120 -9.54 -11.89 5.15
C TYR A 120 -10.61 -11.36 4.18
N LYS A 121 -10.55 -11.70 2.90
CA LYS A 121 -11.49 -11.21 1.85
C LYS A 121 -12.98 -11.20 2.22
N ASN A 122 -13.45 -12.17 3.01
CA ASN A 122 -14.87 -12.33 3.35
C ASN A 122 -15.20 -11.85 4.78
N LYS A 123 -14.21 -11.36 5.52
CA LYS A 123 -14.41 -10.92 6.91
C LYS A 123 -15.03 -9.53 6.92
N ARG A 124 -15.94 -9.33 7.86
CA ARG A 124 -16.57 -8.04 8.16
C ARG A 124 -16.18 -7.59 9.56
N ALA A 125 -16.23 -6.30 9.83
CA ALA A 125 -16.02 -5.75 11.17
C ALA A 125 -16.78 -4.43 11.35
N ALA A 126 -17.19 -4.21 12.60
CA ALA A 126 -17.66 -2.91 13.06
C ALA A 126 -16.48 -1.95 13.22
N ARG A 127 -16.64 -0.73 12.73
CA ARG A 127 -15.63 0.32 12.88
C ARG A 127 -15.55 0.79 14.32
N ARG A 128 -14.33 0.88 14.88
CA ARG A 128 -14.15 1.46 16.21
C ARG A 128 -14.19 2.98 16.16
N ASN A 129 -13.63 3.56 15.11
CA ASN A 129 -13.54 4.99 14.93
C ASN A 129 -14.43 5.44 13.75
N PRO A 130 -15.00 6.66 13.80
CA PRO A 130 -15.61 7.24 12.62
C PRO A 130 -14.51 7.59 11.60
N ASP A 131 -14.82 7.43 10.32
CA ASP A 131 -14.03 8.01 9.23
C ASP A 131 -14.89 8.97 8.39
N LYS A 132 -14.33 9.47 7.29
CA LYS A 132 -15.02 10.42 6.40
C LYS A 132 -16.36 9.88 5.86
N ASN A 133 -16.52 8.56 5.74
CA ASN A 133 -17.59 7.89 5.01
C ASN A 133 -18.48 6.99 5.90
N ALA A 134 -18.09 6.75 7.15
CA ALA A 134 -18.73 5.78 8.02
C ALA A 134 -18.59 6.18 9.49
N ARG A 135 -19.66 5.95 10.26
CA ARG A 135 -19.69 6.25 11.70
C ARG A 135 -19.07 5.10 12.49
N ALA A 136 -18.56 5.39 13.69
CA ALA A 136 -18.22 4.34 14.65
C ALA A 136 -19.42 3.41 14.88
N GLY A 137 -19.16 2.11 15.00
CA GLY A 137 -20.16 1.05 15.13
C GLY A 137 -20.75 0.55 13.80
N SER A 138 -20.59 1.27 12.69
CA SER A 138 -21.08 0.78 11.38
C SER A 138 -20.24 -0.40 10.89
N GLU A 139 -20.91 -1.37 10.27
CA GLU A 139 -20.28 -2.58 9.75
C GLU A 139 -19.80 -2.38 8.31
N GLY A 140 -18.59 -2.84 8.02
CA GLY A 140 -18.00 -2.83 6.68
C GLY A 140 -17.08 -4.01 6.44
N ALA A 141 -16.47 -4.04 5.25
CA ALA A 141 -15.43 -5.02 4.94
C ALA A 141 -14.25 -4.84 5.91
N PHE A 142 -13.76 -5.95 6.47
CA PHE A 142 -12.68 -5.94 7.46
C PHE A 142 -11.43 -5.23 6.94
N LEU A 143 -11.06 -5.47 5.67
CA LEU A 143 -9.91 -4.86 5.02
C LEU A 143 -9.98 -3.31 4.99
N THR A 144 -11.18 -2.75 4.93
CA THR A 144 -11.38 -1.30 4.90
C THR A 144 -11.39 -0.78 6.34
N THR A 145 -12.27 -1.36 7.17
CA THR A 145 -12.42 -0.97 8.58
C THR A 145 -11.10 -0.97 9.33
N GLU A 146 -10.33 -2.05 9.22
CA GLU A 146 -9.09 -2.23 9.99
C GLU A 146 -7.98 -1.29 9.53
N VAL A 147 -7.86 -1.01 8.23
CA VAL A 147 -6.86 -0.06 7.71
C VAL A 147 -7.13 1.35 8.22
N HIS A 148 -8.39 1.82 8.13
CA HIS A 148 -8.73 3.16 8.60
C HIS A 148 -8.57 3.27 10.12
N ASP A 149 -8.99 2.26 10.89
CA ASP A 149 -8.78 2.25 12.34
C ASP A 149 -7.29 2.37 12.69
N ARG A 150 -6.40 1.69 11.98
CA ARG A 150 -4.94 1.79 12.23
C ARG A 150 -4.36 3.15 11.87
N VAL A 151 -4.87 3.81 10.83
CA VAL A 151 -4.49 5.19 10.53
C VAL A 151 -4.88 6.12 11.68
N PHE A 152 -6.11 6.00 12.18
CA PHE A 152 -6.60 6.80 13.30
C PHE A 152 -5.84 6.51 14.60
N GLU A 153 -5.58 5.25 14.90
CA GLU A 153 -4.80 4.80 16.06
C GLU A 153 -3.28 5.02 15.91
N LYS A 154 -2.83 5.54 14.75
CA LYS A 154 -1.41 5.77 14.41
C LYS A 154 -0.53 4.53 14.58
N LYS A 155 -1.08 3.34 14.31
CA LYS A 155 -0.35 2.06 14.34
C LYS A 155 0.55 1.93 13.11
N MET A 156 1.70 2.58 13.19
CA MET A 156 2.70 2.67 12.13
C MET A 156 3.95 1.86 12.48
N ARG A 157 4.59 1.27 11.48
CA ARG A 157 5.92 0.67 11.59
C ARG A 157 6.91 1.33 10.63
N ASN A 158 8.19 1.25 10.99
CA ASN A 158 9.26 1.56 10.05
C ASN A 158 9.36 0.42 9.03
N VAL A 159 9.42 0.78 7.75
CA VAL A 159 9.69 -0.12 6.64
C VAL A 159 11.09 0.21 6.17
N GLU A 160 12.03 -0.67 6.46
CA GLU A 160 13.45 -0.48 6.19
C GLU A 160 13.87 -1.35 5.02
N PHE A 161 14.60 -0.78 4.07
CA PHE A 161 15.11 -1.53 2.93
C PHE A 161 16.41 -0.94 2.41
N TYR A 162 17.14 -1.72 1.62
CA TYR A 162 18.45 -1.36 1.12
C TYR A 162 18.40 -1.10 -0.39
N ILE A 163 19.10 -0.05 -0.82
CA ILE A 163 19.18 0.39 -2.22
C ILE A 163 20.64 0.39 -2.63
N ASP A 164 20.94 -0.37 -3.68
CA ASP A 164 22.26 -0.38 -4.29
C ASP A 164 22.33 0.69 -5.39
N THR A 165 23.34 1.54 -5.30
CA THR A 165 23.64 2.56 -6.31
C THR A 165 25.04 2.33 -6.86
N VAL A 166 25.21 2.42 -8.17
CA VAL A 166 26.53 2.32 -8.80
C VAL A 166 27.05 3.73 -9.02
N ARG A 167 28.19 4.06 -8.39
CA ARG A 167 28.88 5.34 -8.59
C ARG A 167 30.34 5.07 -8.92
N ASN A 168 30.78 5.50 -10.11
CA ASN A 168 32.14 5.29 -10.61
C ASN A 168 32.59 3.81 -10.58
N GLY A 169 31.69 2.89 -10.98
CA GLY A 169 31.98 1.45 -10.99
C GLY A 169 32.01 0.77 -9.62
N LYS A 170 31.72 1.48 -8.52
CA LYS A 170 31.58 0.90 -7.18
C LYS A 170 30.12 0.83 -6.76
N ILE A 171 29.71 -0.30 -6.18
CA ILE A 171 28.40 -0.47 -5.57
C ILE A 171 28.41 0.18 -4.19
N LYS A 172 27.45 1.09 -3.95
CA LYS A 172 27.17 1.67 -2.64
C LYS A 172 25.75 1.30 -2.24
N THR A 173 25.65 0.50 -1.18
CA THR A 173 24.38 0.16 -0.53
C THR A 173 24.00 1.24 0.48
N THR A 174 22.78 1.75 0.40
CA THR A 174 22.24 2.74 1.33
C THR A 174 20.95 2.20 1.97
N LYS A 175 20.78 2.39 3.28
CA LYS A 175 19.54 2.07 3.99
C LYS A 175 18.53 3.20 3.78
N PHE A 176 17.35 2.86 3.29
CA PHE A 176 16.19 3.73 3.21
C PHE A 176 15.17 3.32 4.28
N VAL A 177 14.52 4.30 4.90
CA VAL A 177 13.51 4.07 5.93
C VAL A 177 12.25 4.86 5.58
N SER A 178 11.13 4.16 5.47
CA SER A 178 9.80 4.76 5.29
C SER A 178 8.87 4.34 6.44
N ARG A 179 7.65 4.87 6.48
CA ARG A 179 6.62 4.51 7.47
C ARG A 179 5.38 3.99 6.76
N GLY A 180 4.90 2.83 7.18
CA GLY A 180 3.67 2.22 6.71
C GLY A 180 2.80 1.76 7.87
N LEU A 181 1.55 1.42 7.58
CA LEU A 181 0.68 0.80 8.58
C LEU A 181 1.30 -0.52 9.03
N ASP A 182 1.29 -0.76 10.34
CA ASP A 182 1.63 -2.08 10.84
C ASP A 182 0.39 -2.95 10.75
N ILE A 183 0.36 -3.89 9.82
CA ILE A 183 -0.71 -4.89 9.72
C ILE A 183 -0.19 -6.30 10.03
N THR A 184 1.08 -6.40 10.40
CA THR A 184 1.75 -7.70 10.56
C THR A 184 1.27 -8.45 11.80
N ASP A 185 0.87 -7.73 12.83
CA ASP A 185 0.19 -8.29 14.00
C ASP A 185 -1.14 -8.99 13.67
N ILE A 186 -1.74 -8.65 12.52
CA ILE A 186 -2.94 -9.31 11.99
C ILE A 186 -2.56 -10.42 11.00
N THR A 187 -1.69 -10.12 10.03
CA THR A 187 -1.43 -11.03 8.90
C THR A 187 -0.39 -12.11 9.19
N ASP A 188 0.49 -11.90 10.17
CA ASP A 188 1.44 -12.89 10.64
C ASP A 188 0.69 -13.80 11.62
N SER A 189 0.38 -15.02 11.18
CA SER A 189 -0.47 -16.00 11.88
C SER A 189 0.09 -16.50 13.22
N ARG A 190 1.07 -15.82 13.83
CA ARG A 190 1.60 -16.09 15.18
C ARG A 190 0.65 -15.67 16.31
N THR A 191 -0.46 -15.00 15.99
CA THR A 191 -1.48 -14.52 16.96
C THR A 191 -2.85 -15.17 16.80
N VAL A 192 -3.06 -16.09 15.85
CA VAL A 192 -4.40 -16.62 15.51
C VAL A 192 -4.77 -17.93 16.24
N ASP A 193 -3.92 -18.46 17.12
CA ASP A 193 -4.33 -19.50 18.10
C ASP A 193 -5.01 -18.90 19.36
N ARG A 194 -5.47 -17.64 19.29
CA ARG A 194 -6.15 -16.96 20.42
C ARG A 194 -7.45 -16.25 20.03
N VAL A 195 -8.22 -16.82 19.11
CA VAL A 195 -9.65 -16.48 19.03
C VAL A 195 -10.40 -17.64 19.69
N PRO A 196 -11.04 -17.46 20.85
CA PRO A 196 -11.91 -18.49 21.41
C PRO A 196 -13.06 -18.72 20.42
N GLU A 197 -13.40 -19.98 20.19
CA GLU A 197 -14.66 -20.39 19.56
C GLU A 197 -15.89 -19.80 20.29
#